data_AF-A0A7K4EXJ1-F1
#
_entry.id   AF-A0A7K4EXJ1-F1
#
_cell.length_a   1.000
_cell.length_b   1.000
_cell.length_c   1.000
_cell.angle_alpha   90.00
_cell.angle_beta   90.00
_cell.angle_gamma   90.00
#
_symmetry.space_group_name_H-M   'P 1'
#
loop_
_entity.id
_entity.type
_entity.pdbx_description
1 polymer ?
#
loop_
_entity_poly.entity_id
_entity_poly.type
_entity_poly.pdbx_seq_one_letter_code
_entity_poly.pdbx_strand_id
1 'polypeptide(L)'
;MNTDLETVLNNLKKNNEKIDKVSKQLTIIKHEYRSSKDSQIREEIKKKWDNLQKEKEVLEKEHRKITEEKNEIEFKSKWKGWK
;
A
#
# COMPACT_ATOMS: atom_id res chain seq x y z
N MET A 1 24.95 13.21 5.49
CA MET A 1 23.65 12.54 5.71
C MET A 1 23.13 12.05 4.37
N ASN A 2 22.80 10.77 4.24
CA ASN A 2 22.29 10.21 2.98
C ASN A 2 20.77 10.43 2.94
N THR A 3 20.37 11.69 2.73
CA THR A 3 19.00 12.21 2.81
C THR A 3 18.01 11.49 1.89
N ASP A 4 18.51 10.91 0.81
CA ASP A 4 17.70 10.20 -0.19
C ASP A 4 17.20 8.87 0.35
N LEU A 5 18.04 8.13 1.09
CA LEU A 5 17.66 6.85 1.71
C LEU A 5 16.61 7.07 2.81
N GLU A 6 16.79 8.09 3.65
CA GLU A 6 15.84 8.42 4.71
C GLU A 6 14.47 8.81 4.14
N THR A 7 14.45 9.57 3.05
CA THR A 7 13.22 9.95 2.34
C THR A 7 12.50 8.73 1.78
N VAL A 8 13.21 7.82 1.10
CA VAL A 8 12.62 6.58 0.57
C VAL A 8 12.08 5.69 1.68
N LEU A 9 12.80 5.54 2.80
CA LEU A 9 12.31 4.78 3.97
C LEU A 9 11.05 5.39 4.56
N ASN A 10 10.97 6.72 4.66
CA ASN A 10 9.78 7.42 5.13
C ASN A 10 8.59 7.23 4.17
N ASN A 11 8.82 7.27 2.86
CA ASN A 11 7.78 6.99 1.86
C ASN A 11 7.28 5.55 1.94
N LEU A 12 8.19 4.58 2.12
CA LEU A 12 7.85 3.17 2.28
C LEU A 12 6.97 2.95 3.51
N LYS A 13 7.35 3.57 4.65
CA LYS A 13 6.55 3.52 5.89
C LYS A 13 5.14 4.08 5.68
N LYS A 14 5.03 5.28 5.09
CA LYS A 14 3.73 5.90 4.80
C LYS A 14 2.87 5.05 3.86
N ASN A 15 3.48 4.43 2.86
CA ASN A 15 2.76 3.57 1.94
C ASN A 15 2.24 2.29 2.62
N ASN A 16 3.05 1.69 3.50
CA ASN A 16 2.62 0.55 4.33
C ASN A 16 1.43 0.91 5.23
N GLU A 17 1.47 2.07 5.89
CA GLU A 17 0.35 2.56 6.70
C GLU A 17 -0.95 2.70 5.89
N LYS A 18 -0.85 3.16 4.64
CA LYS A 18 -2.01 3.24 3.72
C LYS A 18 -2.53 1.84 3.35
N ILE A 19 -1.65 0.91 2.98
CA ILE A 19 -2.02 -0.48 2.64
C ILE A 19 -2.71 -1.15 3.83
N ASP A 20 -2.21 -0.94 5.04
CA ASP A 20 -2.80 -1.46 6.28
C ASP A 20 -4.19 -0.88 6.52
N LYS A 21 -4.36 0.43 6.32
CA LYS A 21 -5.66 1.09 6.45
C LYS A 21 -6.69 0.50 5.48
N VAL A 22 -6.34 0.37 4.20
CA VAL A 22 -7.22 -0.22 3.18
C VAL A 22 -7.53 -1.68 3.52
N SER A 23 -6.55 -2.44 3.98
CA SER A 23 -6.74 -3.85 4.37
C SER A 23 -7.69 -4.00 5.58
N LYS A 24 -7.62 -3.09 6.55
CA LYS A 24 -8.59 -3.02 7.66
C LYS A 24 -9.99 -2.67 7.17
N GLN A 25 -10.12 -1.70 6.26
CA GLN A 25 -11.41 -1.33 5.67
C GLN A 25 -12.04 -2.47 4.86
N LEU A 26 -11.25 -3.19 4.06
CA LEU A 26 -11.71 -4.39 3.37
C LEU A 26 -12.23 -5.43 4.35
N THR A 27 -11.52 -5.67 5.46
CA THR A 27 -11.98 -6.60 6.50
C THR A 27 -13.35 -6.19 7.06
N ILE A 28 -13.54 -4.90 7.38
CA ILE A 28 -14.82 -4.37 7.87
C ILE A 28 -15.95 -4.58 6.84
N ILE A 29 -15.74 -4.16 5.59
CA ILE A 29 -16.73 -4.29 4.51
C ILE A 29 -17.07 -5.77 4.23
N LYS A 30 -16.12 -6.68 4.37
CA LYS A 30 -16.39 -8.13 4.29
C LYS A 30 -17.35 -8.60 5.38
N HIS A 31 -17.20 -8.09 6.60
CA HIS A 31 -18.10 -8.39 7.69
C HIS A 31 -19.48 -7.77 7.48
N GLU A 32 -19.55 -6.50 7.06
CA GLU A 32 -20.80 -5.81 6.70
C GLU A 32 -21.57 -6.54 5.59
N TYR A 33 -20.86 -7.01 4.56
CA TYR A 33 -21.47 -7.78 3.48
C TYR A 33 -22.13 -9.07 3.98
N ARG A 34 -21.46 -9.78 4.90
CA ARG A 34 -21.91 -11.05 5.46
C ARG A 34 -23.11 -10.88 6.41
N SER A 35 -23.18 -9.75 7.12
CA SER A 35 -24.29 -9.46 8.04
C SER A 35 -25.51 -8.88 7.31
N SER A 36 -25.30 -8.25 6.16
CA SER A 36 -26.37 -7.62 5.38
C SER A 36 -27.25 -8.65 4.66
N LYS A 37 -28.56 -8.62 4.92
CA LYS A 37 -29.56 -9.44 4.20
C LYS A 37 -30.20 -8.71 3.02
N ASP A 38 -30.13 -7.38 3.02
CA ASP A 38 -30.69 -6.53 1.98
C ASP A 38 -29.80 -6.54 0.71
N SER A 39 -30.42 -6.78 -0.43
CA SER A 39 -29.73 -6.87 -1.73
C SER A 39 -29.16 -5.54 -2.23
N GLN A 40 -29.83 -4.41 -1.97
CA GLN A 40 -29.37 -3.09 -2.38
C GLN A 40 -28.15 -2.67 -1.56
N ILE A 41 -28.20 -2.90 -0.24
CA ILE A 41 -27.07 -2.64 0.66
C ILE A 41 -25.86 -3.50 0.25
N ARG A 42 -26.06 -4.78 -0.07
CA ARG A 42 -24.98 -5.66 -0.54
C ARG A 42 -24.34 -5.17 -1.84
N GLU A 43 -25.12 -4.62 -2.77
CA GLU A 43 -24.58 -4.07 -4.02
C GLU A 43 -23.75 -2.81 -3.78
N GLU A 44 -24.17 -1.94 -2.85
CA GLU A 44 -23.37 -0.78 -2.44
C GLU A 44 -22.06 -1.19 -1.75
N ILE A 45 -22.12 -2.17 -0.85
CA ILE A 45 -20.95 -2.73 -0.18
C ILE A 45 -19.99 -3.33 -1.20
N LYS A 46 -20.50 -4.02 -2.24
CA LYS A 46 -19.69 -4.57 -3.34
C LYS A 46 -18.98 -3.46 -4.13
N LYS A 47 -19.65 -2.35 -4.46
CA LYS A 47 -18.99 -1.20 -5.11
C LYS A 47 -17.88 -0.61 -4.26
N LYS A 48 -18.09 -0.48 -2.94
CA LYS A 48 -17.04 -0.02 -2.00
C LYS A 48 -15.87 -0.99 -1.95
N TRP A 49 -16.15 -2.30 -1.90
CA TRP A 49 -15.13 -3.35 -1.95
C TRP A 49 -14.26 -3.24 -3.20
N ASP A 50 -14.88 -3.12 -4.38
CA ASP A 50 -14.16 -3.03 -5.66
C ASP A 50 -13.26 -1.78 -5.72
N ASN A 51 -13.72 -0.66 -5.18
CA ASN A 51 -12.92 0.57 -5.09
C ASN A 51 -11.71 0.40 -4.16
N LEU A 52 -11.90 -0.19 -2.98
CA LEU A 52 -10.80 -0.45 -2.05
C LEU A 52 -9.79 -1.47 -2.60
N GLN A 53 -10.26 -2.47 -3.36
CA GLN A 53 -9.39 -3.43 -4.02
C GLN A 53 -8.49 -2.73 -5.04
N LYS A 54 -9.05 -1.83 -5.87
CA LYS A 54 -8.28 -1.03 -6.82
C LYS A 54 -7.29 -0.09 -6.11
N GLU A 55 -7.70 0.56 -5.03
CA GLU A 55 -6.82 1.42 -4.23
C GLU A 55 -5.63 0.61 -3.67
N LYS A 56 -5.91 -0.58 -3.12
CA LYS A 56 -4.87 -1.48 -2.62
C LYS A 56 -3.87 -1.88 -3.72
N GLU A 57 -4.36 -2.24 -4.90
CA GLU A 57 -3.49 -2.59 -6.03
C GLU A 57 -2.58 -1.43 -6.46
N VAL A 58 -3.08 -0.19 -6.43
CA VAL A 58 -2.28 1.01 -6.71
C VAL A 58 -1.20 1.19 -5.66
N LEU A 59 -1.55 1.10 -4.37
CA LEU A 59 -0.59 1.21 -3.28
C LEU A 59 0.48 0.10 -3.30
N GLU A 60 0.12 -1.12 -3.69
CA GLU A 60 1.07 -2.23 -3.86
C GLU A 60 2.01 -2.02 -5.06
N LYS A 61 1.55 -1.38 -6.13
CA LYS A 61 2.42 -0.95 -7.23
C LYS A 61 3.38 0.16 -6.78
N GLU A 62 2.90 1.15 -6.03
CA GLU A 62 3.74 2.20 -5.44
C GLU A 62 4.78 1.60 -4.48
N HIS A 63 4.40 0.62 -3.65
CA HIS A 63 5.32 -0.07 -2.74
C HIS A 63 6.50 -0.68 -3.48
N ARG A 64 6.22 -1.37 -4.60
CA ARG A 64 7.26 -2.00 -5.43
C ARG A 64 8.24 -0.96 -5.98
N LYS A 65 7.73 0.14 -6.52
CA LYS A 65 8.57 1.24 -7.04
C LYS A 65 9.49 1.83 -5.95
N ILE A 66 8.93 2.13 -4.78
CA ILE A 66 9.71 2.66 -3.64
C ILE A 66 10.77 1.64 -3.18
N THR A 67 10.46 0.35 -3.23
CA THR A 67 11.42 -0.72 -2.88
C THR A 67 12.56 -0.81 -3.90
N GLU A 68 12.26 -0.68 -5.19
CA GLU A 68 13.27 -0.63 -6.26
C GLU A 68 14.19 0.58 -6.08
N GLU A 69 13.65 1.77 -5.83
CA GLU A 69 14.42 2.99 -5.53
C GLU A 69 15.34 2.80 -4.32
N LYS A 70 14.83 2.19 -3.23
CA LYS A 70 15.64 1.85 -2.05
C LYS A 70 16.83 0.97 -2.42
N ASN A 71 16.58 -0.10 -3.17
CA ASN A 71 17.62 -1.05 -3.57
C ASN A 71 18.67 -0.40 -4.46
N GLU A 72 18.27 0.50 -5.37
CA GLU A 72 19.22 1.27 -6.18
C GLU A 72 20.11 2.19 -5.36
N ILE A 73 19.53 2.91 -4.39
CA ILE A 73 20.29 3.79 -3.49
C ILE A 73 21.28 2.96 -2.67
N GLU A 74 20.84 1.84 -2.10
CA GLU A 74 21.69 0.93 -1.32
C GLU A 74 22.83 0.36 -2.19
N PHE A 75 22.53 -0.06 -3.42
CA PHE A 75 23.54 -0.52 -4.37
C PHE A 75 24.56 0.57 -4.66
N LYS A 76 24.13 1.77 -5.10
CA LYS A 76 25.04 2.90 -5.38
C LYS A 76 25.90 3.26 -4.16
N SER A 77 25.34 3.18 -2.95
CA SER A 77 26.08 3.48 -1.71
C SER A 77 27.18 2.45 -1.42
N LYS A 78 26.91 1.15 -1.62
CA LYS A 78 27.90 0.08 -1.43
C LYS A 78 29.08 0.20 -2.39
N TRP A 79 28.83 0.49 -3.66
CA TRP A 79 29.89 0.55 -4.68
C TRP A 79 30.67 1.87 -4.70
N LYS A 80 30.13 2.96 -4.13
CA LYS A 80 30.87 4.22 -3.94
C LYS A 80 32.01 4.08 -2.90
N GLY A 81 31.93 3.15 -1.96
CA GLY A 81 32.97 2.91 -0.96
C GLY A 81 34.15 2.04 -1.44
N TRP A 82 34.13 1.58 -2.69
CA TRP A 82 35.16 0.70 -3.28
C TRP A 82 36.17 1.44 -4.19
N LYS A 83 36.03 2.76 -4.36
CA LYS A 83 36.98 3.64 -5.06
C LYS A 83 37.70 4.53 -4.06
#